data_AF-A0A537G763-F1
#
_entry.id   AF-A0A537G763-F1
#
_cell.length_a   1.000
_cell.length_b   1.000
_cell.length_c   1.000
_cell.angle_alpha   90.00
_cell.angle_beta   90.00
_cell.angle_gamma   90.00
#
_symmetry.space_group_name_H-M   'P 1'
#
loop_
_entity.id
_entity.type
_entity.pdbx_description
1 polymer ?
#
loop_
_entity_poly.entity_id
_entity_poly.type
_entity_poly.pdbx_seq_one_letter_code
_entity_poly.pdbx_strand_id
1 'polypeptide(L)' 'MRRFHLGDRVWVKIPEKPVERKVATIVGVKTSGNDTLYRLEWEIDLSETRDRQPEYSAQEIARAGG' A
#
# COMPACT_ATOMS: atom_id res chain seq x y z
N MET A 1 -15.51 3.85 -10.18
CA MET A 1 -14.50 3.50 -9.16
C MET A 1 -14.08 4.77 -8.44
N ARG A 2 -13.91 4.72 -7.12
CA ARG A 2 -13.45 5.87 -6.34
C ARG A 2 -11.98 6.10 -6.69
N ARG A 3 -11.63 7.29 -7.18
CA ARG A 3 -10.23 7.68 -7.42
C ARG A 3 -9.64 8.09 -6.09
N PHE A 4 -8.48 7.53 -5.75
CA PHE A 4 -7.79 7.90 -4.54
C PHE A 4 -6.88 9.11 -4.77
N HIS A 5 -6.68 9.91 -3.72
CA HIS A 5 -5.88 11.12 -3.73
C HIS A 5 -4.62 10.95 -2.90
N LEU A 6 -3.65 11.84 -3.10
CA LEU A 6 -2.47 11.92 -2.26
C LEU A 6 -2.88 12.23 -0.81
N GLY A 7 -2.29 11.51 0.13
CA GLY A 7 -2.63 11.59 1.56
C GLY A 7 -3.81 10.72 1.99
N ASP A 8 -4.53 10.08 1.07
CA ASP A 8 -5.58 9.12 1.45
C ASP A 8 -4.95 7.91 2.17
N ARG A 9 -5.48 7.58 3.35
CA ARG A 9 -5.21 6.30 4.03
C ARG A 9 -6.13 5.23 3.47
N VAL A 10 -5.55 4.12 3.05
CA VAL A 10 -6.25 2.99 2.42
C VAL A 10 -5.89 1.68 3.10
N TRP A 11 -6.89 0.80 3.22
CA TRP A 11 -6.68 -0.58 3.62
C TRP A 11 -6.31 -1.40 2.39
N VAL A 12 -5.13 -2.01 2.40
CA VAL A 12 -4.64 -2.82 1.28
C VAL A 12 -4.59 -4.28 1.71
N LYS A 13 -5.16 -5.14 0.87
CA LYS A 13 -5.03 -6.59 1.02
C LYS A 13 -3.70 -7.01 0.42
N ILE A 14 -2.87 -7.70 1.20
CA ILE A 14 -1.63 -8.27 0.70
C ILE A 14 -1.95 -9.64 0.10
N PRO A 15 -1.71 -9.89 -1.20
CA PRO A 15 -2.10 -11.15 -1.85
C PRO A 15 -1.51 -12.38 -1.17
N GLU A 16 -0.26 -12.28 -0.71
CA GLU A 16 0.46 -13.37 -0.05
C GLU A 16 -0.03 -13.63 1.39
N LYS A 17 -0.75 -12.66 1.98
CA LYS A 17 -1.24 -12.71 3.35
C LYS A 17 -2.68 -12.19 3.44
N PRO A 18 -3.66 -12.96 2.94
CA PRO A 18 -5.03 -12.49 2.76
C PRO A 18 -5.77 -12.14 4.07
N VAL A 19 -5.26 -12.63 5.22
CA VAL A 19 -5.80 -12.33 6.56
C VAL A 19 -5.22 -11.03 7.13
N GLU A 20 -4.01 -10.63 6.71
CA GLU A 20 -3.39 -9.37 7.13
C GLU A 20 -3.85 -8.23 6.21
N ARG A 21 -4.62 -7.28 6.77
CA ARG A 21 -4.89 -6.00 6.11
C ARG A 21 -3.92 -4.98 6.67
N LYS A 22 -3.12 -4.39 5.80
CA LYS A 22 -2.22 -3.30 6.20
C LYS A 22 -2.79 -1.96 5.78
N VAL A 23 -2.52 -0.95 6.59
CA VAL A 23 -2.87 0.44 6.27
C VAL A 23 -1.70 1.05 5.51
N ALA A 24 -2.00 1.76 4.44
CA ALA A 24 -1.02 2.52 3.69
C ALA A 24 -1.54 3.93 3.39
N THR A 25 -0.62 4.86 3.24
CA THR A 25 -0.88 6.21 2.76
C THR A 25 -0.45 6.33 1.30
N ILE A 26 -1.28 6.97 0.46
CA ILE A 26 -0.93 7.23 -0.93
C ILE A 26 0.00 8.44 -0.99
N VAL A 27 1.22 8.23 -1.48
CA VAL A 27 2.25 9.26 -1.59
C VAL A 27 2.60 9.63 -3.02
N GLY A 28 2.06 8.89 -3.98
CA GLY A 28 2.28 9.17 -5.39
C GLY A 28 1.19 8.57 -6.25
N VAL A 29 0.86 9.26 -7.33
CA VAL A 29 -0.03 8.77 -8.38
C VAL A 29 0.69 8.94 -9.71
N LYS A 30 0.79 7.87 -10.48
CA LYS A 30 1.34 7.89 -11.84
C LYS A 30 0.30 7.30 -12.78
N THR A 31 -0.13 8.11 -13.75
CA THR A 31 -1.06 7.66 -14.80
C THR A 31 -0.29 7.45 -16.10
N SER A 32 -0.53 6.33 -16.77
CA SER A 32 0.06 6.00 -18.07
C SER A 32 -1.01 5.38 -18.95
N GLY A 33 -1.53 6.14 -19.92
CA GLY A 33 -2.67 5.72 -20.74
C GLY A 33 -3.91 5.50 -19.86
N ASN A 34 -4.48 4.29 -19.92
CA ASN A 34 -5.63 3.89 -19.09
C ASN A 34 -5.24 3.34 -17.71
N ASP A 35 -3.95 3.11 -17.46
CA ASP A 35 -3.48 2.55 -16.19
C ASP A 35 -3.15 3.65 -15.19
N THR A 36 -3.58 3.44 -13.93
CA THR A 36 -3.20 4.28 -12.80
C THR A 36 -2.44 3.44 -11.78
N LEU A 37 -1.21 3.85 -11.49
CA LEU A 37 -0.35 3.27 -10.48
C LEU A 37 -0.34 4.18 -9.25
N TYR A 38 -0.51 3.58 -8.07
CA TYR A 38 -0.42 4.28 -6.80
C TYR A 38 0.87 3.87 -6.09
N ARG A 39 1.62 4.85 -5.61
CA ARG A 39 2.75 4.64 -4.71
C ARG A 39 2.24 4.75 -3.28
N LEU A 40 2.58 3.76 -2.48
CA LEU A 40 2.10 3.59 -1.11
C LEU A 40 3.26 3.65 -0.12
N GLU A 41 3.04 4.30 1.01
CA GLU A 41 3.87 4.15 2.21
C GLU A 41 3.08 3.34 3.26
N TRP A 42 3.66 2.26 3.73
CA TRP A 42 3.03 1.36 4.69
C TRP A 42 3.17 1.89 6.11
N GLU A 43 2.07 1.85 6.87
CA GLU A 43 2.14 2.09 8.30
C GLU A 43 2.62 0.82 9.01
N ILE A 44 3.62 0.99 9.86
CA ILE A 44 4.17 -0.09 10.67
C ILE A 44 3.60 0.07 12.07
N ASP A 45 2.86 -0.94 12.52
CA ASP A 45 2.51 -1.03 13.93
C ASP A 45 3.74 -1.47 14.71
N LEU A 46 4.33 -0.53 15.46
CA LEU A 46 5.54 -0.77 16.23
C LEU A 46 5.34 -1.76 17.38
N SER A 47 4.09 -1.99 17.82
CA SER A 47 3.76 -3.01 18.82
C SER A 47 3.86 -4.44 18.25
N GLU A 48 3.64 -4.61 16.93
CA GLU A 48 3.83 -5.89 16.24
C GLU A 48 5.29 -6.18 15.89
N THR A 49 6.13 -5.14 15.70
CA THR A 49 7.54 -5.30 15.26
C THR A 49 8.56 -5.45 16.39
N ARG A 50 8.15 -5.51 17.66
CA ARG A 50 9.10 -5.55 18.79
C ARG A 50 10.04 -6.76 18.75
N ASP A 51 9.63 -7.85 18.11
CA ASP A 51 10.41 -9.10 17.99
C ASP A 51 10.85 -9.45 16.56
N ARG A 52 10.52 -8.64 15.56
CA ARG A 52 10.90 -8.89 14.16
C ARG A 52 11.23 -7.58 13.47
N GLN A 53 12.49 -7.41 13.09
CA GLN A 53 12.86 -6.38 12.11
C GLN A 53 11.96 -6.55 10.88
N PRO A 54 11.25 -5.51 10.41
CA PRO A 54 10.38 -5.65 9.27
C PRO A 54 11.24 -5.88 8.02
N GLU A 55 11.21 -7.10 7.48
CA GLU A 55 11.91 -7.51 6.24
C GLU A 55 11.33 -6.86 4.97
N TYR A 56 10.42 -5.89 5.10
CA TYR A 56 9.66 -5.35 3.99
C TYR A 56 10.37 -4.15 3.37
N SER A 57 10.98 -4.39 2.20
CA SER A 57 11.54 -3.36 1.34
C SER A 57 10.45 -2.36 0.92
N ALA A 58 10.66 -1.07 1.22
CA ALA A 58 9.66 0.00 1.29
C ALA A 58 9.02 0.45 -0.05
N GLN A 59 8.95 -0.39 -1.08
CA GLN A 59 8.43 0.00 -2.39
C GLN A 59 7.66 -1.14 -3.06
N GLU A 60 6.41 -1.37 -2.65
CA GLU A 60 5.48 -2.19 -3.42
C GLU A 60 4.56 -1.28 -4.24
N ILE A 61 4.58 -1.44 -5.56
CA ILE A 61 3.73 -0.71 -6.51
C ILE A 61 2.41 -1.47 -6.62
N ALA A 62 1.34 -0.95 -6.02
CA ALA A 62 0.02 -1.52 -6.20
C ALA A 62 -0.50 -1.18 -7.61
N ARG A 63 -0.70 -2.22 -8.44
CA ARG A 63 -1.42 -2.12 -9.72
C ARG A 63 -2.91 -2.25 -9.45
N ALA A 64 -3.69 -1.26 -9.85
CA ALA A 64 -5.14 -1.39 -9.88
C ALA A 64 -5.50 -2.24 -11.13
N GLY A 65 -5.83 -3.52 -10.94
CA GLY A 65 -6.37 -4.38 -12.00
C GLY A 65 -7.85 -4.10 -12.26
N GLY A 66 -8.24 -4.14 -13.53
CA GLY A 66 -9.58 -3.79 -14.06
C GLY A 66 -10.69 -4.79 -13.82
#